data_AF-A0A1C4QTK5-F1
#
_entry.id   AF-A0A1C4QTK5-F1
#
_cell.length_a   1.000
_cell.length_b   1.000
_cell.length_c   1.000
_cell.angle_alpha   90.00
_cell.angle_beta   90.00
_cell.angle_gamma   90.00
#
_symmetry.space_group_name_H-M   'P 1'
#
loop_
_entity.id
_entity.type
_entity.pdbx_description
1 polymer ?
#
loop_
_entity_poly.entity_id
_entity_poly.type
_entity_poly.pdbx_seq_one_letter_code
_entity_poly.pdbx_strand_id
1 'polypeptide(L)'
;MSLHSLRSLTRRVIPALLVAQAAFLPLQSAAAAEHVAQPCRSSAECGSVIVAPVSQAAPDDGDCTSPEPVVCLIRSKTPAEREVARDQRMHYHDLLEEMERAECAMRAEGRSEEDIARTLVQMRNDAKDVVRAGMTPEQVAELEARNEKKYGNPLGPTADQLYLKYGSWEKVTEAAKRSSAAVDHELGLEFRHCSCDVLQAA
;
A
#
# COMPACT_ATOMS: atom_id res chain seq x y z
N MET A 1 48.96 34.61 15.02
CA MET A 1 50.17 35.22 14.43
C MET A 1 50.70 34.22 13.40
N SER A 2 50.27 34.31 12.13
CA SER A 2 51.01 34.85 10.96
C SER A 2 52.47 34.35 10.88
N LEU A 3 52.96 33.72 9.81
CA LEU A 3 53.25 34.26 8.46
C LEU A 3 53.43 33.08 7.47
N HIS A 4 52.73 33.00 6.32
CA HIS A 4 53.14 33.47 4.97
C HIS A 4 54.48 32.94 4.41
N SER A 5 54.42 32.13 3.33
CA SER A 5 55.26 32.19 2.10
C SER A 5 54.79 31.12 1.11
N LEU A 6 53.98 31.39 0.07
CA LEU A 6 54.24 31.97 -1.27
C LEU A 6 55.07 31.12 -2.27
N ARG A 7 54.36 30.72 -3.33
CA ARG A 7 54.70 30.74 -4.78
C ARG A 7 55.69 29.72 -5.38
N SER A 8 55.22 29.04 -6.44
CA SER A 8 55.71 29.18 -7.85
C SER A 8 55.24 27.97 -8.69
N LEU A 9 54.23 28.14 -9.57
CA LEU A 9 54.35 28.29 -11.03
C LEU A 9 55.08 27.14 -11.76
N THR A 10 54.31 26.32 -12.47
CA THR A 10 54.74 25.78 -13.78
C THR A 10 53.56 25.78 -14.76
N ARG A 11 53.53 26.85 -15.56
CA ARG A 11 52.73 27.00 -16.77
C ARG A 11 53.52 26.32 -17.89
N ARG A 12 52.94 25.32 -18.57
CA ARG A 12 53.39 24.92 -19.91
C ARG A 12 52.20 24.91 -20.86
N VAL A 13 52.28 25.88 -21.77
CA VAL A 13 51.54 26.05 -23.03
C VAL A 13 52.01 24.99 -24.03
N ILE A 14 51.18 24.67 -25.03
CA ILE A 14 51.48 24.26 -26.44
C ILE A 14 50.41 23.23 -26.91
N PRO A 15 49.89 23.27 -28.15
CA PRO A 15 49.43 24.38 -28.98
C PRO A 15 47.98 24.14 -29.51
N ALA A 16 47.39 25.16 -30.10
CA ALA A 16 46.15 25.04 -30.87
C ALA A 16 46.43 24.36 -32.22
N LEU A 17 45.74 23.26 -32.51
CA LEU A 17 45.62 22.68 -33.85
C LEU A 17 44.15 22.79 -34.26
N LEU A 18 43.87 23.81 -35.07
CA LEU A 18 42.63 23.98 -35.81
C LEU A 18 42.54 22.90 -36.88
N VAL A 19 41.62 21.95 -36.71
CA VAL A 19 41.15 21.09 -37.79
C VAL A 19 39.69 21.47 -38.03
N ALA A 20 39.46 22.21 -39.12
CA ALA A 20 38.13 22.44 -39.65
C ALA A 20 37.59 21.10 -40.19
N GLN A 21 36.58 20.53 -39.55
CA GLN A 21 35.77 19.47 -40.14
C GLN A 21 34.41 20.05 -40.50
N ALA A 22 34.15 20.09 -41.81
CA ALA A 22 32.88 20.44 -42.38
C ALA A 22 31.80 19.44 -41.92
N ALA A 23 30.76 19.95 -41.27
CA ALA A 23 29.58 19.18 -40.92
C ALA A 23 28.79 18.84 -42.21
N PHE A 24 28.97 17.62 -42.72
CA PHE A 24 27.96 16.99 -43.56
C PHE A 24 26.90 16.39 -42.64
N LEU A 25 25.76 17.07 -42.49
CA LEU A 25 24.57 16.50 -41.88
C LEU A 25 23.87 15.60 -42.91
N PRO A 26 23.78 14.27 -42.70
CA PRO A 26 22.82 13.47 -43.45
C PRO A 26 21.41 13.83 -42.97
N LEU A 27 20.56 14.28 -43.90
CA LEU A 27 19.12 14.33 -43.72
C LEU A 27 18.63 12.91 -43.44
N GLN A 28 18.43 12.56 -42.16
CA GLN A 28 17.77 11.32 -41.79
C GLN A 28 16.27 11.56 -41.91
N SER A 29 15.67 10.94 -42.91
CA SER A 29 14.23 10.80 -43.05
C SER A 29 13.66 10.20 -41.76
N ALA A 30 12.76 10.93 -41.11
CA ALA A 30 11.94 10.40 -40.03
C ALA A 30 11.00 9.34 -40.60
N ALA A 31 11.45 8.08 -40.57
CA ALA A 31 10.54 6.95 -40.68
C ALA A 31 9.70 6.96 -39.40
N ALA A 32 8.41 7.25 -39.55
CA ALA A 32 7.42 7.12 -38.50
C ALA A 32 7.43 5.66 -38.03
N ALA A 33 8.10 5.40 -36.92
CA ALA A 33 7.85 4.20 -36.14
C ALA A 33 6.41 4.32 -35.64
N GLU A 34 5.52 3.54 -36.25
CA GLU A 34 4.22 3.21 -35.69
C GLU A 34 4.47 2.69 -34.29
N HIS A 35 4.25 3.57 -33.31
CA HIS A 35 4.05 3.17 -31.95
C HIS A 35 2.76 2.38 -31.97
N VAL A 36 2.87 1.06 -32.05
CA VAL A 36 1.82 0.18 -31.56
C VAL A 36 1.65 0.59 -30.11
N ALA A 37 0.63 1.41 -29.84
CA ALA A 37 0.21 1.71 -28.49
C ALA A 37 -0.14 0.36 -27.88
N GLN A 38 0.74 -0.17 -27.03
CA GLN A 38 0.32 -1.16 -26.06
C GLN A 38 -0.91 -0.56 -25.38
N PRO A 39 -2.04 -1.28 -25.31
CA PRO A 39 -3.16 -0.79 -24.53
C PRO A 39 -2.63 -0.56 -23.12
N CYS A 40 -2.75 0.68 -22.63
CA CYS A 40 -2.53 1.01 -21.24
C CYS A 40 -3.38 0.03 -20.44
N ARG A 41 -2.77 -1.01 -19.87
CA ARG A 41 -3.43 -1.88 -18.91
C ARG A 41 -3.76 -0.96 -17.75
N SER A 42 -5.03 -0.62 -17.59
CA SER A 42 -5.48 0.24 -16.51
C SER A 42 -5.09 -0.45 -15.21
N SER A 43 -4.16 0.14 -14.46
CA SER A 43 -3.86 -0.19 -13.07
C SER A 43 -5.05 0.13 -12.13
N ALA A 44 -6.28 0.07 -12.62
CA ALA A 44 -7.52 0.50 -11.97
C ALA A 44 -8.48 -0.67 -11.70
N GLU A 45 -8.07 -1.92 -11.95
CA GLU A 45 -8.98 -3.08 -11.81
C GLU A 45 -8.88 -3.79 -10.45
N CYS A 46 -7.77 -3.62 -9.72
CA CYS A 46 -7.58 -4.22 -8.40
C CYS A 46 -6.99 -3.20 -7.42
N GLY A 47 -6.93 -3.57 -6.14
CA GLY A 47 -6.53 -2.68 -5.05
C GLY A 47 -7.67 -1.84 -4.50
N SER A 48 -7.33 -0.65 -4.02
CA SER A 48 -8.34 0.32 -3.55
C SER A 48 -9.02 1.05 -4.71
N VAL A 49 -10.31 0.80 -4.92
CA VAL A 49 -11.10 1.43 -5.97
C VAL A 49 -12.11 2.41 -5.38
N ILE A 50 -12.09 3.66 -5.84
CA ILE A 50 -13.12 4.65 -5.51
C ILE A 50 -14.36 4.37 -6.37
N VAL A 51 -15.46 4.02 -5.72
CA VAL A 51 -16.74 3.67 -6.38
C VAL A 51 -17.84 4.70 -6.13
N ALA A 52 -17.66 5.58 -5.13
CA ALA A 52 -18.57 6.68 -4.82
C ALA A 52 -17.82 7.81 -4.08
N PRO A 53 -18.32 9.07 -4.13
CA PRO A 53 -17.83 10.11 -3.21
C PRO A 53 -18.18 9.76 -1.76
N VAL A 54 -17.40 10.25 -0.79
CA VAL A 54 -17.78 10.12 0.63
C VAL A 54 -19.04 10.92 0.91
N SER A 55 -19.84 10.43 1.86
CA SER A 55 -21.09 11.09 2.26
C SER A 55 -20.85 12.53 2.74
N GLN A 56 -21.64 13.45 2.19
CA GLN A 56 -21.66 14.87 2.57
C GLN A 56 -22.73 15.18 3.63
N ALA A 57 -23.43 14.16 4.15
CA ALA A 57 -24.42 14.34 5.21
C ALA A 57 -23.77 14.93 6.47
N ALA A 58 -24.55 15.67 7.27
CA ALA A 58 -24.11 16.08 8.60
C ALA A 58 -23.71 14.86 9.46
N PRO A 59 -22.89 15.04 10.51
CA PRO A 59 -22.68 14.02 11.53
C PRO A 59 -24.00 13.45 12.04
N ASP A 60 -24.12 12.13 12.08
CA ASP A 60 -25.25 11.42 12.67
C ASP A 60 -24.83 10.83 14.02
N ASP A 61 -25.26 11.49 15.09
CA ASP A 61 -25.05 11.06 16.48
C ASP A 61 -26.23 10.23 17.01
N GLY A 62 -27.19 9.88 16.14
CA GLY A 62 -28.36 9.08 16.48
C GLY A 62 -28.03 7.59 16.68
N ASP A 63 -29.08 6.80 16.97
CA ASP A 63 -28.96 5.36 17.15
C ASP A 63 -28.56 4.69 15.83
N CYS A 64 -27.27 4.42 15.67
CA CYS A 64 -26.76 3.72 14.51
C CYS A 64 -27.09 2.22 14.56
N THR A 65 -27.72 1.71 13.51
CA THR A 65 -28.16 0.31 13.41
C THR A 65 -27.17 -0.60 12.69
N SER A 66 -25.96 -0.12 12.40
CA SER A 66 -24.95 -0.95 11.71
C SER A 66 -24.45 -2.05 12.65
N PRO A 67 -24.33 -3.31 12.18
CA PRO A 67 -23.70 -4.37 12.96
C PRO A 67 -22.18 -4.16 13.13
N GLU A 68 -21.59 -3.27 12.32
CA GLU A 68 -20.17 -2.89 12.39
C GLU A 68 -20.03 -1.55 13.12
N PRO A 69 -19.49 -1.51 14.36
CA PRO A 69 -19.38 -0.28 15.14
C PRO A 69 -18.57 0.82 14.45
N VAL A 70 -17.59 0.44 13.62
CA VAL A 70 -16.77 1.39 12.86
C VAL A 70 -17.59 2.17 11.84
N VAL A 71 -18.62 1.54 11.24
CA VAL A 71 -19.54 2.24 10.32
C VAL A 71 -20.29 3.35 11.05
N CYS A 72 -20.75 3.08 12.28
CA CYS A 72 -21.39 4.10 13.11
C CYS A 72 -20.44 5.26 13.43
N LEU A 73 -19.20 4.95 13.78
CA LEU A 73 -18.18 5.97 14.03
C LEU A 73 -17.89 6.82 12.77
N ILE A 74 -17.95 6.24 11.57
CA ILE A 74 -17.78 7.00 10.31
C ILE A 74 -18.98 7.93 10.07
N ARG A 75 -20.20 7.51 10.43
CA ARG A 75 -21.41 8.33 10.28
C ARG A 75 -21.44 9.52 11.23
N SER A 76 -20.90 9.40 12.43
CA SER A 76 -20.77 10.52 13.38
C SER A 76 -19.65 11.50 13.06
N LYS A 77 -18.88 11.29 11.98
CA LYS A 77 -17.84 12.22 11.51
C LYS A 77 -18.41 13.29 10.59
N THR A 78 -17.75 14.44 10.55
CA THR A 78 -17.99 15.47 9.53
C THR A 78 -17.55 14.99 8.14
N PRO A 79 -18.03 15.60 7.04
CA PRO A 79 -17.57 15.24 5.70
C PRO A 79 -16.04 15.30 5.53
N ALA A 80 -15.38 16.32 6.08
CA ALA A 80 -13.92 16.44 6.03
C ALA A 80 -13.20 15.30 6.78
N GLU A 81 -13.71 14.90 7.94
CA GLU A 81 -13.16 13.76 8.68
C GLU A 81 -13.43 12.41 7.99
N ARG A 82 -14.50 12.28 7.21
CA ARG A 82 -14.76 11.10 6.38
C ARG A 82 -13.77 11.00 5.22
N GLU A 83 -13.36 12.12 4.62
CA GLU A 83 -12.28 12.14 3.63
C GLU A 83 -10.97 11.63 4.24
N VAL A 84 -10.60 12.12 5.44
CA VAL A 84 -9.41 11.63 6.17
C VAL A 84 -9.53 10.13 6.47
N ALA A 85 -10.71 9.66 6.88
CA ALA A 85 -10.95 8.24 7.12
C ALA A 85 -10.84 7.40 5.83
N ARG A 86 -11.27 7.93 4.68
CA ARG A 86 -11.10 7.28 3.37
C ARG A 86 -9.62 7.16 3.04
N ASP A 87 -8.84 8.22 3.19
CA ASP A 87 -7.40 8.19 2.89
C ASP A 87 -6.66 7.18 3.77
N GLN A 88 -6.98 7.14 5.07
CA GLN A 88 -6.48 6.10 5.99
C GLN A 88 -6.88 4.69 5.54
N ARG A 89 -8.10 4.52 5.02
CA ARG A 89 -8.58 3.24 4.52
C ARG A 89 -7.86 2.81 3.24
N MET A 90 -7.54 3.75 2.36
CA MET A 90 -6.74 3.48 1.16
C MET A 90 -5.33 3.02 1.53
N HIS A 91 -4.68 3.63 2.52
CA HIS A 91 -3.40 3.14 3.04
C HIS A 91 -3.49 1.73 3.64
N TYR A 92 -4.60 1.40 4.27
CA TYR A 92 -4.85 0.02 4.71
C TYR A 92 -5.00 -0.95 3.53
N HIS A 93 -5.64 -0.54 2.43
CA HIS A 93 -5.73 -1.35 1.21
C HIS A 93 -4.36 -1.57 0.55
N ASP A 94 -3.50 -0.54 0.51
CA ASP A 94 -2.13 -0.67 -0.01
C ASP A 94 -1.37 -1.81 0.70
N LEU A 95 -1.55 -1.93 2.03
CA LEU A 95 -0.98 -3.01 2.81
C LEU A 95 -1.58 -4.39 2.47
N LEU A 96 -2.88 -4.48 2.19
CA LEU A 96 -3.49 -5.73 1.74
C LEU A 96 -2.92 -6.16 0.37
N GLU A 97 -2.67 -5.21 -0.52
CA GLU A 97 -2.00 -5.48 -1.80
C GLU A 97 -0.54 -5.94 -1.60
N GLU A 98 0.18 -5.37 -0.62
CA GLU A 98 1.52 -5.86 -0.25
C GLU A 98 1.48 -7.31 0.26
N MET A 99 0.47 -7.67 1.05
CA MET A 99 0.26 -9.04 1.48
C MET A 99 -0.03 -9.99 0.31
N GLU A 100 -0.81 -9.55 -0.68
CA GLU A 100 -1.04 -10.31 -1.92
C GLU A 100 0.26 -10.48 -2.73
N ARG A 101 1.10 -9.45 -2.81
CA ARG A 101 2.43 -9.54 -3.44
C ARG A 101 3.30 -10.58 -2.74
N ALA A 102 3.33 -10.56 -1.41
CA ALA A 102 4.07 -11.51 -0.61
C ALA A 102 3.58 -12.96 -0.84
N GLU A 103 2.27 -13.18 -0.84
CA GLU A 103 1.67 -14.48 -1.16
C GLU A 103 2.10 -15.00 -2.53
N CYS A 104 2.00 -14.16 -3.56
CA CYS A 104 2.38 -14.53 -4.93
C CYS A 104 3.86 -14.89 -5.03
N ALA A 105 4.75 -14.12 -4.40
CA ALA A 105 6.18 -14.41 -4.35
C ALA A 105 6.46 -15.74 -3.63
N MET A 106 5.88 -15.95 -2.45
CA MET A 106 6.07 -17.18 -1.67
C MET A 106 5.55 -18.43 -2.41
N ARG A 107 4.42 -18.33 -3.12
CA ARG A 107 3.93 -19.43 -3.97
C ARG A 107 4.87 -19.72 -5.14
N ALA A 108 5.41 -18.68 -5.79
CA ALA A 108 6.38 -18.84 -6.87
C ALA A 108 7.70 -19.50 -6.39
N GLU A 109 8.08 -19.26 -5.13
CA GLU A 109 9.20 -19.92 -4.46
C GLU A 109 8.90 -21.37 -4.02
N GLY A 110 7.65 -21.83 -4.13
CA GLY A 110 7.23 -23.17 -3.71
C GLY A 110 7.09 -23.32 -2.18
N ARG A 111 6.85 -22.23 -1.46
CA ARG A 111 6.57 -22.27 -0.01
C ARG A 111 5.25 -23.00 0.26
N SER A 112 5.15 -23.61 1.45
CA SER A 112 3.93 -24.30 1.87
C SER A 112 2.79 -23.29 2.16
N GLU A 113 1.54 -23.72 2.02
CA GLU A 113 0.40 -22.87 2.38
C GLU A 113 0.39 -22.51 3.88
N GLU A 114 0.95 -23.35 4.74
CA GLU A 114 1.15 -23.03 6.16
C GLU A 114 2.12 -21.86 6.34
N ASP A 115 3.29 -21.92 5.70
CA ASP A 115 4.30 -20.86 5.77
C ASP A 115 3.73 -19.54 5.27
N ILE A 116 2.98 -19.59 4.17
CA ILE A 116 2.29 -18.43 3.57
C ILE A 116 1.29 -17.87 4.58
N ALA A 117 0.38 -18.71 5.10
CA ALA A 117 -0.65 -18.30 6.04
C ALA A 117 -0.05 -17.66 7.31
N ARG A 118 0.98 -18.27 7.89
CA ARG A 118 1.66 -17.73 9.07
C ARG A 118 2.29 -16.37 8.79
N THR A 119 2.95 -16.23 7.64
CA THR A 119 3.57 -14.97 7.21
C THR A 119 2.53 -13.88 7.03
N LEU A 120 1.44 -14.14 6.30
CA LEU A 120 0.41 -13.14 6.05
C LEU A 120 -0.35 -12.75 7.33
N VAL A 121 -0.61 -13.69 8.24
CA VAL A 121 -1.23 -13.37 9.53
C VAL A 121 -0.32 -12.46 10.36
N GLN A 122 0.99 -12.70 10.34
CA GLN A 122 1.96 -11.83 11.00
C GLN A 122 1.98 -10.44 10.37
N MET A 123 2.13 -10.34 9.04
CA MET A 123 2.09 -9.07 8.31
C MET A 123 0.84 -8.26 8.65
N ARG A 124 -0.33 -8.91 8.69
CA ARG A 124 -1.60 -8.25 9.05
C ARG A 124 -1.66 -7.79 10.50
N ASN A 125 -1.01 -8.51 11.42
CA ASN A 125 -0.96 -8.12 12.82
C ASN A 125 0.00 -6.94 13.01
N ASP A 126 1.15 -6.94 12.35
CA ASP A 126 2.13 -5.83 12.36
C ASP A 126 1.55 -4.57 11.70
N ALA A 127 0.78 -4.75 10.62
CA ALA A 127 0.06 -3.67 9.95
C ALA A 127 -0.84 -2.87 10.88
N LYS A 128 -1.45 -3.52 11.87
CA LYS A 128 -2.35 -2.83 12.80
C LYS A 128 -1.59 -1.78 13.60
N ASP A 129 -0.30 -1.96 13.85
CA ASP A 129 0.53 -0.95 14.50
C ASP A 129 0.72 0.30 13.62
N VAL A 130 0.78 0.12 12.30
CA VAL A 130 0.83 1.23 11.34
C VAL A 130 -0.50 1.99 11.32
N VAL A 131 -1.65 1.29 11.27
CA VAL A 131 -2.96 1.95 11.29
C VAL A 131 -3.27 2.58 12.67
N ARG A 132 -2.66 2.07 13.75
CA ARG A 132 -2.73 2.64 15.10
C ARG A 132 -1.92 3.94 15.26
N ALA A 133 -1.06 4.31 14.32
CA ALA A 133 -0.30 5.57 14.39
C ALA A 133 -1.19 6.83 14.44
N GLY A 134 -2.47 6.72 14.04
CA GLY A 134 -3.48 7.77 14.19
C GLY A 134 -4.34 7.70 15.46
N MET A 135 -4.10 6.74 16.35
CA MET A 135 -4.84 6.56 17.61
C MET A 135 -4.10 7.18 18.80
N THR A 136 -4.85 7.59 19.83
CA THR A 136 -4.23 7.96 21.12
C THR A 136 -3.73 6.70 21.84
N PRO A 137 -2.74 6.81 22.76
CA PRO A 137 -2.28 5.68 23.56
C PRO A 137 -3.41 4.95 24.30
N GLU A 138 -4.42 5.69 24.78
CA GLU A 138 -5.58 5.12 25.48
C GLU A 138 -6.45 4.28 24.54
N GLN A 139 -6.68 4.74 23.31
CA GLN A 139 -7.43 4.00 22.29
C GLN A 139 -6.71 2.72 21.89
N VAL A 140 -5.38 2.78 21.76
CA VAL A 140 -4.55 1.58 21.49
C VAL A 140 -4.65 0.60 22.66
N ALA A 141 -4.52 1.07 23.90
CA ALA A 141 -4.61 0.22 25.09
C ALA A 141 -5.98 -0.47 25.23
N GLU A 142 -7.08 0.24 24.95
CA GLU A 142 -8.43 -0.36 24.97
C GLU A 142 -8.58 -1.45 23.89
N LEU A 143 -8.07 -1.17 22.68
CA LEU A 143 -8.07 -2.12 21.58
C LEU A 143 -7.27 -3.39 21.91
N GLU A 144 -6.08 -3.22 22.49
CA GLU A 144 -5.21 -4.33 22.90
C GLU A 144 -5.82 -5.13 24.04
N ALA A 145 -6.38 -4.48 25.06
CA ALA A 145 -7.07 -5.16 26.15
C ALA A 145 -8.26 -6.00 25.65
N ARG A 146 -9.00 -5.49 24.67
CA ARG A 146 -10.09 -6.24 24.02
C ARG A 146 -9.55 -7.44 23.23
N ASN A 147 -8.46 -7.27 22.49
CA ASN A 147 -7.83 -8.35 21.73
C ASN A 147 -7.26 -9.42 22.66
N GLU A 148 -6.61 -9.02 23.75
CA GLU A 148 -6.10 -9.90 24.80
C GLU A 148 -7.23 -10.72 25.40
N LYS A 149 -8.34 -10.08 25.81
CA LYS A 149 -9.51 -10.79 26.34
C LYS A 149 -10.12 -11.79 25.35
N LYS A 150 -10.10 -11.48 24.04
CA LYS A 150 -10.76 -12.29 23.01
C LYS A 150 -9.86 -13.40 22.46
N TYR A 151 -8.57 -13.14 22.32
CA TYR A 151 -7.62 -13.99 21.60
C TYR A 151 -6.41 -14.41 22.45
N GLY A 152 -6.20 -13.83 23.64
CA GLY A 152 -4.97 -14.02 24.42
C GLY A 152 -3.73 -13.45 23.74
N ASN A 153 -3.92 -12.45 22.87
CA ASN A 153 -2.86 -11.76 22.15
C ASN A 153 -3.32 -10.32 21.84
N PRO A 154 -2.53 -9.28 22.18
CA PRO A 154 -2.93 -7.88 22.01
C PRO A 154 -3.03 -7.43 20.54
N LEU A 155 -2.33 -8.12 19.63
CA LEU A 155 -2.34 -7.81 18.19
C LEU A 155 -3.53 -8.45 17.46
N GLY A 156 -4.10 -9.52 18.02
CA GLY A 156 -5.21 -10.27 17.44
C GLY A 156 -4.95 -11.76 17.38
N PRO A 157 -5.73 -12.53 16.59
CA PRO A 157 -5.61 -13.98 16.58
C PRO A 157 -4.28 -14.44 15.96
N THR A 158 -3.77 -15.57 16.45
CA THR A 158 -2.62 -16.26 15.86
C THR A 158 -3.03 -17.07 14.63
N ALA A 159 -2.05 -17.45 13.80
CA ALA A 159 -2.30 -18.31 12.64
C ALA A 159 -2.95 -19.65 13.05
N ASP A 160 -2.51 -20.24 14.17
CA ASP A 160 -3.09 -21.49 14.69
C ASP A 160 -4.55 -21.33 15.13
N GLN A 161 -4.89 -20.21 15.78
CA GLN A 161 -6.28 -19.91 16.13
C GLN A 161 -7.15 -19.74 14.88
N LEU A 162 -6.61 -19.11 13.83
CA LEU A 162 -7.31 -18.97 12.56
C LEU A 162 -7.43 -20.31 11.82
N TYR A 163 -6.42 -21.18 11.91
CA TYR A 163 -6.46 -22.53 11.37
C TYR A 163 -7.55 -23.37 12.06
N LEU A 164 -7.62 -23.33 13.39
CA LEU A 164 -8.70 -23.99 14.15
C LEU A 164 -10.09 -23.48 13.74
N LYS A 165 -10.21 -22.18 13.44
CA LYS A 165 -11.46 -21.56 13.01
C LYS A 165 -11.86 -21.95 11.58
N TYR A 166 -10.91 -21.98 10.64
CA TYR A 166 -11.21 -22.12 9.21
C TYR A 166 -10.95 -23.52 8.63
N GLY A 167 -10.12 -24.33 9.28
CA GLY A 167 -9.88 -25.74 8.97
C GLY A 167 -8.88 -26.03 7.84
N SER A 168 -8.23 -25.01 7.27
CA SER A 168 -7.22 -25.17 6.21
C SER A 168 -6.36 -23.91 6.09
N TRP A 169 -5.08 -24.06 5.74
CA TRP A 169 -4.14 -22.94 5.61
C TRP A 169 -4.51 -21.96 4.49
N GLU A 170 -5.05 -22.46 3.38
CA GLU A 170 -5.53 -21.64 2.26
C GLU A 170 -6.63 -20.67 2.71
N LYS A 171 -7.59 -21.16 3.51
CA LYS A 171 -8.63 -20.29 4.09
C LYS A 171 -8.09 -19.29 5.10
N VAL A 172 -6.98 -19.60 5.79
CA VAL A 172 -6.30 -18.64 6.67
C VAL A 172 -5.63 -17.54 5.83
N THR A 173 -4.91 -17.92 4.77
CA THR A 173 -4.32 -17.01 3.78
C THR A 173 -5.39 -16.08 3.20
N GLU A 174 -6.52 -16.61 2.75
CA GLU A 174 -7.64 -15.81 2.26
C GLU A 174 -8.23 -14.89 3.32
N ALA A 175 -8.40 -15.38 4.56
CA ALA A 175 -8.94 -14.55 5.64
C ALA A 175 -7.99 -13.42 6.07
N ALA A 176 -6.67 -13.61 5.93
CA ALA A 176 -5.68 -12.59 6.29
C ALA A 176 -5.75 -11.37 5.38
N LYS A 177 -6.05 -11.56 4.09
CA LYS A 177 -6.09 -10.47 3.09
C LYS A 177 -7.43 -9.75 2.97
N ARG A 178 -8.47 -10.21 3.69
CA ARG A 178 -9.82 -9.62 3.57
C ARG A 178 -9.91 -8.24 4.20
N SER A 179 -10.51 -7.32 3.44
CA SER A 179 -11.05 -6.06 3.92
C SER A 179 -12.48 -6.22 4.48
N SER A 180 -13.07 -5.14 4.99
CA SER A 180 -14.46 -5.09 5.45
C SER A 180 -15.29 -4.33 4.44
N ALA A 181 -16.09 -5.06 3.65
CA ALA A 181 -16.92 -4.47 2.59
C ALA A 181 -17.89 -3.39 3.11
N ALA A 182 -18.39 -3.53 4.34
CA ALA A 182 -19.26 -2.54 4.96
C ALA A 182 -18.52 -1.22 5.26
N VAL A 183 -17.29 -1.30 5.76
CA VAL A 183 -16.45 -0.11 6.01
C VAL A 183 -15.99 0.51 4.70
N ASP A 184 -15.61 -0.31 3.72
CA ASP A 184 -15.17 0.15 2.40
C ASP A 184 -16.30 0.93 1.72
N HIS A 185 -17.50 0.32 1.67
CA HIS A 185 -18.68 0.95 1.08
C HIS A 185 -19.08 2.25 1.79
N GLU A 186 -19.01 2.30 3.12
CA GLU A 186 -19.32 3.52 3.89
C GLU A 186 -18.39 4.69 3.51
N LEU A 187 -17.16 4.39 3.08
CA LEU A 187 -16.16 5.37 2.63
C LEU A 187 -16.12 5.54 1.10
N GLY A 188 -17.08 4.97 0.37
CA GLY A 188 -17.14 5.04 -1.09
C GLY A 188 -16.04 4.25 -1.79
N LEU A 189 -15.50 3.23 -1.13
CA LEU A 189 -14.43 2.37 -1.62
C LEU A 189 -14.93 0.93 -1.88
N GLU A 190 -14.17 0.23 -2.70
CA GLU A 190 -14.22 -1.23 -2.84
C GLU A 190 -12.76 -1.74 -2.84
N PHE A 191 -12.45 -2.73 -2.01
CA PHE A 191 -11.18 -3.45 -2.12
C PHE A 191 -11.33 -4.62 -3.09
N ARG A 192 -10.53 -4.62 -4.16
CA ARG A 192 -10.54 -5.67 -5.18
C ARG A 192 -9.23 -6.45 -5.13
N HIS A 193 -9.30 -7.75 -4.86
CA HIS A 193 -8.13 -8.61 -4.82
C HIS A 193 -7.36 -8.59 -6.16
N CYS A 194 -6.05 -8.42 -6.10
CA CYS A 194 -5.18 -8.46 -7.27
C CYS A 194 -4.74 -9.90 -7.58
N SER A 195 -4.74 -10.26 -8.86
CA SER A 195 -4.13 -11.52 -9.31
C SER A 195 -2.61 -11.41 -9.32
N CYS A 196 -1.90 -12.53 -9.17
CA CYS A 196 -0.44 -12.54 -9.24
C CYS A 196 0.11 -12.00 -10.56
N ASP A 197 -0.57 -12.26 -11.69
CA ASP A 197 -0.19 -11.75 -13.00
C ASP A 197 -0.24 -10.21 -13.07
N VAL A 198 -1.22 -9.60 -12.37
CA VAL A 198 -1.34 -8.14 -12.28
C VAL A 198 -0.22 -7.59 -11.39
N LEU A 199 0.02 -8.22 -10.24
CA LEU A 199 1.01 -7.76 -9.27
C LEU A 199 2.46 -7.90 -9.72
N GLN A 200 2.77 -8.88 -10.58
CA GLN A 200 4.12 -9.07 -11.13
C GLN A 200 4.44 -8.13 -12.31
N ALA A 201 3.42 -7.53 -12.91
CA ALA A 201 3.56 -6.62 -14.04
C ALA A 201 3.68 -5.14 -13.64
N ALA A 202 3.42 -4.81 -12.37
CA ALA A 202 3.47 -3.47 -11.78
C ALA A 202 4.84 -3.20 -11.14
#